data_AF-A0A0K1PVD9-F1
#
_entry.id   AF-A0A0K1PVD9-F1
#
_cell.length_a   1.000
_cell.length_b   1.000
_cell.length_c   1.000
_cell.angle_alpha   90.00
_cell.angle_beta   90.00
_cell.angle_gamma   90.00
#
_symmetry.space_group_name_H-M   'P 1'
#
loop_
_entity.id
_entity.type
_entity.pdbx_description
1 polymer ?
#
loop_
_entity_poly.entity_id
_entity_poly.type
_entity_poly.pdbx_seq_one_letter_code
_entity_poly.pdbx_strand_id
1 'polypeptide(L)'
;MFVRWGSTAVVAVGILGAFACGGSTNGQEATNPPSSDEASAGTSCESLSESASTEVSSAIAAHQACTVDDDCTQVELVASCFDHCSRIVAKDGVAEVSAAKDRVNAAQCKRFLAQGCKFDVPPCSPPMPAKCKAGVCG
;
A
#
# COMPACT_ATOMS: atom_id res chain seq x y z
N MET A 1 -6.31 -47.90 27.97
CA MET A 1 -5.72 -47.08 29.04
C MET A 1 -6.20 -45.65 28.89
N PHE A 2 -6.86 -45.13 29.93
CA PHE A 2 -7.24 -43.72 30.07
C PHE A 2 -6.09 -42.98 30.75
N VAL A 3 -5.65 -41.84 30.20
CA VAL A 3 -4.90 -40.85 30.96
C VAL A 3 -5.56 -39.49 30.72
N ARG A 4 -6.04 -38.93 31.83
CA ARG A 4 -6.78 -37.70 32.01
C ARG A 4 -5.82 -36.74 32.73
N TRP A 5 -5.56 -35.58 32.14
CA TRP A 5 -4.88 -34.42 32.73
C TRP A 5 -5.15 -33.25 31.77
N GLY A 6 -5.53 -32.05 32.16
CA GLY A 6 -5.77 -31.44 33.45
C GLY A 6 -6.14 -29.98 33.17
N SER A 7 -7.19 -29.53 33.83
CA SER A 7 -7.85 -28.23 33.68
C SER A 7 -6.92 -27.04 33.93
N THR A 8 -7.05 -25.98 33.12
CA THR A 8 -6.63 -24.63 33.54
C THR A 8 -7.82 -23.69 33.37
N ALA A 9 -8.36 -23.27 34.50
CA ALA A 9 -9.52 -22.40 34.61
C ALA A 9 -9.16 -20.99 34.10
N VAL A 10 -9.88 -20.51 33.09
CA VAL A 10 -9.85 -19.10 32.70
C VAL A 10 -10.86 -18.39 33.61
N VAL A 11 -10.34 -17.69 34.61
CA VAL A 11 -11.16 -16.79 35.45
C VAL A 11 -11.46 -15.55 34.62
N ALA A 12 -12.65 -15.51 34.02
CA ALA A 12 -13.18 -14.33 33.35
C ALA A 12 -13.62 -13.32 34.43
N VAL A 13 -12.84 -12.26 34.59
CA VAL A 13 -13.21 -11.09 35.39
C VAL A 13 -14.27 -10.31 34.61
N GLY A 14 -15.47 -10.25 35.18
CA GLY A 14 -16.60 -9.54 34.60
C GLY A 14 -16.40 -8.03 34.59
N ILE A 15 -16.75 -7.39 33.47
CA ILE A 15 -17.10 -5.98 33.41
C ILE A 15 -18.58 -5.92 33.04
N LEU A 16 -19.40 -5.67 34.06
CA LEU A 16 -20.78 -5.24 33.93
C LEU A 16 -20.77 -3.80 33.40
N GLY A 17 -21.27 -3.62 32.18
CA GLY A 17 -21.50 -2.31 31.57
C GLY A 17 -22.64 -2.40 30.57
N ALA A 18 -23.88 -2.42 31.07
CA ALA A 18 -25.08 -2.35 30.26
C ALA A 18 -25.26 -0.92 29.70
N PHE A 19 -25.15 -0.78 28.39
CA PHE A 19 -25.79 0.31 27.63
C PHE A 19 -26.63 -0.33 26.53
N ALA A 20 -27.90 -0.58 26.86
CA ALA A 20 -28.94 -0.85 25.90
C ALA A 20 -29.65 0.47 25.58
N CYS A 21 -29.75 0.81 24.29
CA CYS A 21 -30.88 1.51 23.67
C CYS A 21 -30.63 1.72 22.16
N GLY A 22 -31.57 1.27 21.34
CA GLY A 22 -31.85 1.87 20.03
C GLY A 22 -31.43 1.05 18.81
N GLY A 23 -32.39 0.34 18.22
CA GLY A 23 -32.21 -0.30 16.92
C GLY A 23 -32.13 0.69 15.76
N SER A 24 -31.61 0.23 14.63
CA SER A 24 -32.03 0.67 13.30
C SER A 24 -31.65 -0.39 12.27
N THR A 25 -32.68 -1.12 11.85
CA THR A 25 -32.74 -1.83 10.58
C THR A 25 -32.76 -0.82 9.44
N ASN A 26 -31.86 -1.01 8.48
CA ASN A 26 -31.93 -0.66 7.05
C ASN A 26 -32.32 0.78 6.66
N GLY A 27 -31.33 1.52 6.15
CA GLY A 27 -31.51 2.58 5.16
C GLY A 27 -30.69 2.24 3.91
N GLN A 28 -31.33 1.60 2.94
CA GLN A 28 -30.88 1.60 1.54
C GLN A 28 -31.07 3.00 1.01
N GLU A 29 -29.99 3.66 0.59
CA GLU A 29 -30.07 4.73 -0.39
C GLU A 29 -29.44 4.20 -1.67
N ALA A 30 -30.31 3.75 -2.58
CA ALA A 30 -29.94 3.53 -3.96
C ALA A 30 -29.53 4.87 -4.57
N THR A 31 -28.38 4.93 -5.25
CA THR A 31 -28.23 5.43 -6.64
C THR A 31 -26.74 5.39 -7.06
N ASN A 32 -26.31 4.26 -7.63
CA ASN A 32 -25.50 4.13 -8.85
C ASN A 32 -24.87 2.73 -8.88
N PRO A 33 -25.08 1.91 -9.92
CA PRO A 33 -24.35 0.66 -10.06
C PRO A 33 -22.89 0.98 -10.41
N PRO A 34 -21.88 0.62 -9.58
CA PRO A 34 -20.59 0.30 -10.18
C PRO A 34 -20.85 -0.90 -11.09
N SER A 35 -20.75 -0.63 -12.38
CA SER A 35 -20.88 -1.65 -13.40
C SER A 35 -19.80 -2.72 -13.17
N SER A 36 -20.25 -3.97 -13.15
CA SER A 36 -19.47 -5.19 -13.25
C SER A 36 -18.67 -5.62 -12.01
N ASP A 37 -19.43 -6.00 -10.98
CA ASP A 37 -19.19 -7.26 -10.28
C ASP A 37 -19.09 -8.43 -11.29
N GLU A 38 -17.89 -8.77 -11.71
CA GLU A 38 -17.47 -10.17 -11.75
C GLU A 38 -16.44 -10.31 -10.64
N ALA A 39 -16.95 -10.61 -9.44
CA ALA A 39 -16.17 -11.16 -8.35
C ALA A 39 -15.55 -12.50 -8.80
N SER A 40 -14.45 -12.42 -9.54
CA SER A 40 -13.39 -13.40 -9.32
C SER A 40 -12.97 -13.21 -7.87
N ALA A 41 -12.94 -14.29 -7.08
CA ALA A 41 -12.43 -14.27 -5.71
C ALA A 41 -10.92 -13.95 -5.71
N GLY A 42 -10.57 -12.70 -6.03
CA GLY A 42 -9.24 -12.21 -6.35
C GLY A 42 -9.19 -10.69 -6.20
N THR A 43 -8.06 -10.18 -5.73
CA THR A 43 -7.78 -8.75 -5.56
C THR A 43 -8.03 -7.96 -6.85
N SER A 44 -8.78 -6.85 -6.78
CA SER A 44 -9.14 -6.00 -7.93
C SER A 44 -7.92 -5.33 -8.57
N CYS A 45 -8.05 -4.89 -9.83
CA CYS A 45 -7.00 -4.13 -10.54
C CYS A 45 -6.52 -2.92 -9.73
N GLU A 46 -7.45 -2.15 -9.19
CA GLU A 46 -7.15 -0.95 -8.40
C GLU A 46 -6.37 -1.33 -7.14
N SER A 47 -6.85 -2.30 -6.36
CA SER A 47 -6.15 -2.74 -5.15
C SER A 47 -4.75 -3.29 -5.42
N LEU A 48 -4.51 -3.91 -6.58
CA LEU A 48 -3.17 -4.36 -6.98
C LEU A 48 -2.25 -3.18 -7.33
N SER A 49 -2.75 -2.20 -8.07
CA SER A 49 -2.02 -0.97 -8.43
C SER A 49 -1.69 -0.13 -7.18
N GLU A 50 -2.67 0.12 -6.33
CA GLU A 50 -2.52 0.85 -5.07
C GLU A 50 -1.56 0.14 -4.10
N SER A 51 -1.69 -1.19 -3.96
CA SER A 51 -0.77 -1.96 -3.12
C SER A 51 0.66 -1.91 -3.64
N ALA A 52 0.86 -2.03 -4.97
CA ALA A 52 2.18 -1.94 -5.59
C ALA A 52 2.82 -0.55 -5.41
N SER A 53 2.05 0.51 -5.67
CA SER A 53 2.53 1.89 -5.50
C SER A 53 2.82 2.23 -4.03
N THR A 54 2.02 1.73 -3.09
CA THR A 54 2.23 1.87 -1.65
C THR A 54 3.53 1.22 -1.20
N GLU A 55 3.86 0.03 -1.71
CA GLU A 55 5.11 -0.66 -1.34
C GLU A 55 6.34 0.11 -1.83
N VAL A 56 6.35 0.57 -3.09
CA VAL A 56 7.47 1.34 -3.64
C VAL A 56 7.59 2.73 -2.99
N SER A 57 6.46 3.41 -2.75
CA SER A 57 6.48 4.71 -2.07
C SER A 57 6.92 4.61 -0.60
N SER A 58 6.61 3.50 0.09
CA SER A 58 7.12 3.23 1.44
C SER A 58 8.64 3.05 1.45
N ALA A 59 9.20 2.38 0.43
CA ALA A 59 10.65 2.28 0.27
C ALA A 59 11.28 3.67 0.07
N ILE A 60 10.70 4.52 -0.76
CA ILE A 60 11.17 5.91 -0.94
C ILE A 60 11.08 6.70 0.38
N ALA A 61 9.97 6.58 1.11
CA ALA A 61 9.77 7.27 2.38
C ALA A 61 10.77 6.87 3.46
N ALA A 62 11.24 5.61 3.45
CA ALA A 62 12.26 5.12 4.36
C ALA A 62 13.66 5.70 4.08
N HIS A 63 13.91 6.22 2.88
CA HIS A 63 15.22 6.68 2.41
C HIS A 63 15.20 8.16 2.01
N GLN A 64 14.73 9.04 2.89
CA GLN A 64 14.75 10.49 2.64
C GLN A 64 15.87 11.23 3.37
N ALA A 65 16.59 10.59 4.28
CA ALA A 65 17.59 11.26 5.11
C ALA A 65 18.80 11.73 4.27
N CYS A 66 19.30 12.94 4.52
CA CYS A 66 20.47 13.49 3.83
C CYS A 66 21.26 14.45 4.73
N THR A 67 22.51 14.68 4.35
CA THR A 67 23.39 15.70 4.98
C THR A 67 23.68 16.84 4.00
N VAL A 68 23.87 16.54 2.72
CA VAL A 68 24.16 17.50 1.65
C VAL A 68 23.29 17.23 0.41
N ASP A 69 23.17 18.24 -0.46
CA ASP A 69 22.41 18.10 -1.72
C ASP A 69 22.87 16.90 -2.56
N ASP A 70 24.17 16.59 -2.56
CA ASP A 70 24.72 15.46 -3.31
C ASP A 70 24.32 14.11 -2.71
N ASP A 71 23.73 14.02 -1.53
CA ASP A 71 23.19 12.76 -1.02
C ASP A 71 21.85 12.42 -1.69
N CYS A 72 21.20 13.39 -2.36
CA CYS A 72 19.89 13.23 -2.93
C CYS A 72 19.95 12.94 -4.44
N THR A 73 19.06 12.08 -4.91
CA THR A 73 18.90 11.74 -6.32
C THR A 73 17.43 11.57 -6.68
N GLN A 74 17.14 11.64 -7.97
CA GLN A 74 15.80 11.39 -8.48
C GLN A 74 15.65 9.92 -8.90
N VAL A 75 14.52 9.32 -8.54
CA VAL A 75 14.13 7.97 -8.93
C VAL A 75 12.72 7.96 -9.52
N GLU A 76 12.49 7.08 -10.49
CA GLU A 76 11.17 6.90 -11.10
C GLU A 76 10.27 6.03 -10.21
N LEU A 77 9.11 6.56 -9.83
CA LEU A 77 8.06 5.82 -9.13
C LEU A 77 7.14 5.15 -10.16
N VAL A 78 7.67 4.14 -10.83
CA VAL A 78 6.98 3.43 -11.92
C VAL A 78 7.15 1.92 -11.77
N ALA A 79 6.13 1.15 -12.12
CA ALA A 79 6.17 -0.29 -12.26
C ALA A 79 5.28 -0.75 -13.43
N SER A 80 5.17 -2.06 -13.67
CA SER A 80 4.40 -2.59 -14.80
C SER A 80 2.87 -2.47 -14.62
N CYS A 81 2.40 -1.98 -13.47
CA CYS A 81 0.99 -1.84 -13.13
C CYS A 81 0.59 -0.45 -12.62
N PHE A 82 1.52 0.51 -12.56
CA PHE A 82 1.26 1.90 -12.24
C PHE A 82 2.39 2.79 -12.77
N ASP A 83 2.08 4.06 -13.00
CA ASP A 83 3.08 5.07 -13.34
C ASP A 83 2.79 6.37 -12.57
N HIS A 84 3.78 6.79 -11.80
CA HIS A 84 3.76 8.06 -11.10
C HIS A 84 5.03 8.84 -11.39
N CYS A 85 4.92 10.15 -11.25
CA CYS A 85 6.06 11.03 -11.44
C CYS A 85 7.21 10.67 -10.50
N SER A 86 8.42 10.96 -10.96
CA SER A 86 9.63 10.72 -10.20
C SER A 86 9.58 11.37 -8.82
N ARG A 87 10.35 10.79 -7.90
CA ARG A 87 10.51 11.24 -6.52
C ARG A 87 11.99 11.44 -6.23
N ILE A 88 12.28 12.28 -5.25
CA ILE A 88 13.63 12.47 -4.75
C ILE A 88 13.81 11.51 -3.56
N VAL A 89 14.94 10.82 -3.54
CA VAL A 89 15.34 9.84 -2.52
C VAL A 89 16.82 10.05 -2.20
N ALA A 90 17.27 9.58 -1.05
CA ALA A 90 18.68 9.47 -0.75
C ALA A 90 19.35 8.43 -1.67
N LYS A 91 20.58 8.71 -2.13
CA LYS A 91 21.35 7.86 -3.06
C LYS A 91 21.58 6.45 -2.50
N ASP A 92 21.70 6.33 -1.18
CA ASP A 92 21.88 5.05 -0.50
C ASP A 92 20.65 4.14 -0.60
N GLY A 93 19.44 4.69 -0.68
CA GLY A 93 18.17 3.95 -0.81
C GLY A 93 17.78 3.55 -2.22
N VAL A 94 18.57 3.88 -3.24
CA VAL A 94 18.23 3.59 -4.65
C VAL A 94 18.11 2.09 -4.89
N ALA A 95 18.99 1.29 -4.28
CA ALA A 95 18.99 -0.17 -4.43
C ALA A 95 17.71 -0.78 -3.84
N GLU A 96 17.28 -0.28 -2.68
CA GLU A 96 16.09 -0.72 -1.96
C GLU A 96 14.80 -0.34 -2.70
N VAL A 97 14.75 0.86 -3.28
CA VAL A 97 13.64 1.29 -4.15
C VAL A 97 13.58 0.42 -5.40
N SER A 98 14.73 0.11 -6.03
CA SER A 98 14.78 -0.82 -7.16
C SER A 98 14.30 -2.21 -6.78
N ALA A 99 14.75 -2.74 -5.63
CA ALA A 99 14.30 -4.03 -5.14
C ALA A 99 12.79 -4.05 -4.83
N ALA A 100 12.23 -2.95 -4.33
CA ALA A 100 10.79 -2.81 -4.15
C ALA A 100 10.03 -2.85 -5.49
N LYS A 101 10.53 -2.14 -6.51
CA LYS A 101 9.98 -2.18 -7.88
C LYS A 101 10.00 -3.62 -8.43
N ASP A 102 11.08 -4.35 -8.25
CA ASP A 102 11.21 -5.73 -8.71
C ASP A 102 10.24 -6.67 -7.98
N ARG A 103 10.08 -6.52 -6.66
CA ARG A 103 9.10 -7.30 -5.88
C ARG A 103 7.67 -7.06 -6.35
N VAL A 104 7.26 -5.80 -6.50
CA VAL A 104 5.89 -5.49 -6.93
C VAL A 104 5.64 -5.93 -8.37
N ASN A 105 6.66 -5.86 -9.24
CA ASN A 105 6.58 -6.38 -10.59
C ASN A 105 6.35 -7.90 -10.61
N ALA A 106 7.10 -8.64 -9.78
CA ALA A 106 7.02 -10.09 -9.71
C ALA A 106 5.72 -10.61 -9.06
N ALA A 107 5.09 -9.80 -8.19
CA ALA A 107 3.88 -10.17 -7.45
C ALA A 107 2.63 -9.42 -7.94
N GLN A 108 2.39 -8.21 -7.45
CA GLN A 108 1.16 -7.44 -7.69
C GLN A 108 0.96 -7.15 -9.18
N CYS A 109 1.97 -6.62 -9.86
CA CYS A 109 1.84 -6.23 -11.26
C CYS A 109 1.72 -7.44 -12.19
N LYS A 110 2.36 -8.57 -11.87
CA LYS A 110 2.13 -9.82 -12.61
C LYS A 110 0.67 -10.25 -12.56
N ARG A 111 0.02 -10.11 -11.39
CA ARG A 111 -1.43 -10.40 -11.23
C ARG A 111 -2.30 -9.37 -11.94
N PHE A 112 -1.92 -8.09 -11.91
CA PHE A 112 -2.61 -7.01 -12.61
C PHE A 112 -2.64 -7.26 -14.12
N LEU A 113 -1.49 -7.58 -14.71
CA LEU A 113 -1.38 -7.90 -16.14
C LEU A 113 -2.12 -9.20 -16.50
N ALA A 114 -2.08 -10.22 -15.64
CA ALA A 114 -2.81 -11.47 -15.85
C ALA A 114 -4.34 -11.30 -15.86
N GLN A 115 -4.85 -10.26 -15.19
CA GLN A 115 -6.27 -9.87 -15.20
C GLN A 115 -6.63 -8.99 -16.40
N GLY A 116 -5.67 -8.63 -17.26
CA GLY A 116 -5.91 -7.74 -18.41
C GLY A 116 -6.08 -6.27 -18.04
N CYS A 117 -5.77 -5.90 -16.80
CA CYS A 117 -5.91 -4.54 -16.31
C CYS A 117 -5.03 -3.55 -17.11
N LYS A 118 -5.45 -2.28 -17.13
CA LYS A 118 -4.73 -1.16 -17.73
C LYS A 118 -4.66 -0.02 -16.73
N PHE A 119 -3.60 0.78 -16.81
CA PHE A 119 -3.45 2.01 -16.03
C PHE A 119 -3.18 3.15 -17.00
N ASP A 120 -3.72 4.32 -16.66
CA ASP A 120 -3.45 5.55 -17.40
C ASP A 120 -2.23 6.24 -16.79
N VAL A 121 -1.35 6.75 -17.66
CA VAL A 121 -0.16 7.50 -17.24
C VAL A 121 -0.57 8.95 -16.99
N PRO A 122 -0.48 9.47 -15.75
CA PRO A 122 -0.80 10.87 -15.48
C PRO A 122 0.28 11.80 -16.06
N PRO A 123 -0.08 13.04 -16.45
CA PRO A 123 0.91 14.02 -16.89
C PRO A 123 1.84 14.41 -15.73
N CYS A 124 3.14 14.38 -15.97
CA CYS A 124 4.14 14.75 -14.97
C CYS A 124 4.66 16.18 -15.13
N SER A 125 4.82 16.86 -13.99
CA SER A 125 5.51 18.15 -13.92
C SER A 125 7.02 17.95 -14.12
N PRO A 126 7.74 18.94 -14.66
CA PRO A 126 9.19 18.85 -14.84
C PRO A 126 9.91 18.48 -13.53
N PRO A 127 10.98 17.67 -13.62
CA PRO A 127 11.72 17.22 -12.45
C PRO A 127 12.32 18.41 -11.69
N MET A 128 12.02 18.49 -10.39
CA MET A 128 12.65 19.45 -9.49
C MET A 128 14.09 19.01 -9.18
N PRO A 129 15.01 19.95 -8.92
CA PRO A 129 16.37 19.60 -8.51
C PRO A 129 16.35 18.89 -7.16
N ALA A 130 17.09 17.78 -7.06
CA ALA A 130 17.29 17.08 -5.79
C ALA A 130 18.08 17.96 -4.81
N LYS A 131 17.49 18.28 -3.66
CA LYS A 131 18.12 19.10 -2.62
C LYS A 131 17.96 18.45 -1.25
N CYS A 132 18.92 18.72 -0.37
CA CYS A 132 18.81 18.37 1.03
C CYS A 132 18.30 19.57 1.81
N LYS A 133 17.09 19.47 2.36
CA LYS A 133 16.45 20.54 3.16
C LYS A 133 16.08 19.99 4.52
N ALA A 134 16.62 20.60 5.57
CA ALA A 134 16.38 20.18 6.96
C ALA A 134 16.64 18.67 7.21
N GLY A 135 17.67 18.11 6.54
CA GLY A 135 18.04 16.69 6.65
C GLY A 135 17.15 15.75 5.83
N VAL A 136 16.30 16.26 4.95
CA VAL A 136 15.37 15.49 4.12
C VAL A 136 15.54 15.83 2.63
N CYS A 137 15.58 14.82 1.78
CA CYS A 137 15.65 14.97 0.33
C CYS A 137 14.31 15.44 -0.28
N GLY A 138 14.33 16.56 -1.02
CA GLY A 138 13.16 17.14 -1.70
C GLY A 138 13.38 18.53 -2.30
#